data_AF-A0A2T4NSE4-F1
#
_entry.id   AF-A0A2T4NSE4-F1
#
_cell.length_a   1.000
_cell.length_b   1.000
_cell.length_c   1.000
_cell.angle_alpha   90.00
_cell.angle_beta   90.00
_cell.angle_gamma   90.00
#
_symmetry.space_group_name_H-M   'P 1'
#
loop_
_entity.id
_entity.type
_entity.pdbx_description
1 polymer ?
#
loop_
_entity_poly.entity_id
_entity_poly.type
_entity_poly.pdbx_seq_one_letter_code
_entity_poly.pdbx_strand_id
1 'polypeptide(L)'
;MSMRIRTSALTALAVAALAAGTVLTAPAAGAAPKAAAPKFLSASQLPPHPTSAWTAGPVTEGFPDGLGQCVDTEGVTSYDYRYREFRTDLDTSAVQLTVVADTATLAKALAKHYDDLIRTCADRIEKAYPDVEAEGRDYGSLPVEEGARVRGLHTESSGGASDISLLSVGRDGRTVTVVSWGQMGDFGDAPVGAFKKTTTTAVNKLY
;
A
#
# COMPACT_ATOMS: atom_id res chain seq x y z
N MET A 1 9.33 66.15 12.95
CA MET A 1 10.20 67.17 12.34
C MET A 1 11.47 66.47 11.86
N SER A 2 11.69 66.46 10.54
CA SER A 2 12.96 66.37 9.80
C SER A 2 14.22 66.72 10.62
N MET A 3 15.45 66.23 10.38
CA MET A 3 16.05 65.47 9.28
C MET A 3 17.52 65.19 9.65
N ARG A 4 17.99 63.97 9.32
CA ARG A 4 19.35 63.51 8.92
C ARG A 4 20.58 64.41 9.16
N ILE A 5 21.65 63.81 9.72
CA ILE A 5 23.06 64.19 9.50
C ILE A 5 23.87 62.87 9.39
N ARG A 6 24.12 62.36 8.17
CA ARG A 6 25.34 62.49 7.33
C ARG A 6 26.58 61.73 7.84
N THR A 7 26.65 60.50 7.35
CA THR A 7 27.76 59.72 6.78
C THR A 7 29.16 60.34 6.62
N SER A 8 30.15 59.42 6.67
CA SER A 8 31.47 59.43 6.01
C SER A 8 32.63 60.05 6.82
N ALA A 9 33.86 59.53 6.87
CA ALA A 9 34.54 58.45 6.16
C ALA A 9 35.80 57.99 6.93
N LEU A 10 36.03 56.68 6.90
CA LEU A 10 37.29 55.97 6.61
C LEU A 10 38.62 56.74 6.70
N THR A 11 39.51 56.26 7.56
CA THR A 11 40.98 56.26 7.33
C THR A 11 41.56 54.89 7.66
N ALA A 12 42.26 54.34 6.66
CA ALA A 12 42.87 53.02 6.63
C ALA A 12 44.23 52.99 7.34
N LEU A 13 44.71 51.78 7.67
CA LEU A 13 46.03 51.22 7.33
C LEU A 13 46.48 50.18 8.37
N ALA A 14 46.70 48.95 7.91
CA ALA A 14 47.99 48.22 7.95
C ALA A 14 47.79 46.70 8.13
N VAL A 15 48.04 45.91 7.08
CA VAL A 15 49.24 45.07 6.83
C VAL A 15 49.03 43.60 7.28
N ALA A 16 48.82 42.78 6.25
CA ALA A 16 49.27 41.40 6.00
C ALA A 16 49.55 40.43 7.16
N ALA A 17 48.86 39.28 7.10
CA ALA A 17 49.48 37.97 7.28
C ALA A 17 48.82 36.95 6.34
N LEU A 18 49.64 36.35 5.47
CA LEU A 18 49.24 35.22 4.62
C LEU A 18 48.94 34.00 5.51
N ALA A 19 47.74 33.46 5.40
CA ALA A 19 47.48 32.07 5.73
C ALA A 19 46.88 31.41 4.50
N ALA A 20 47.65 30.52 3.89
CA ALA A 20 47.19 29.61 2.84
C ALA A 20 46.12 28.69 3.46
N GLY A 21 44.86 29.09 3.34
CA GLY A 21 43.73 28.22 3.61
C GLY A 21 43.59 27.25 2.44
N THR A 22 44.06 26.03 2.63
CA THR A 22 43.66 24.89 1.82
C THR A 22 42.13 24.81 1.86
N VAL A 23 41.48 25.28 0.80
CA VAL A 23 40.07 24.99 0.55
C VAL A 23 39.98 23.49 0.34
N LEU A 24 39.73 22.76 1.42
CA LEU A 24 39.24 21.40 1.39
C LEU A 24 37.90 21.47 0.67
N THR A 25 37.92 21.24 -0.64
CA THR A 25 36.73 20.87 -1.41
C THR A 25 36.30 19.51 -0.86
N ALA A 26 35.51 19.53 0.21
CA ALA A 26 34.80 18.34 0.65
C ALA A 26 34.00 17.82 -0.55
N PRO A 27 34.11 16.53 -0.89
CA PRO A 27 33.24 15.96 -1.91
C PRO A 27 31.81 16.25 -1.48
N ALA A 28 30.99 16.81 -2.38
CA ALA A 28 29.56 16.84 -2.17
C ALA A 28 29.15 15.41 -1.83
N ALA A 29 28.68 15.20 -0.59
CA ALA A 29 28.20 13.90 -0.14
C ALA A 29 27.16 13.45 -1.15
N GLY A 30 27.54 12.46 -1.97
CA GLY A 30 26.65 11.90 -2.97
C GLY A 30 25.40 11.46 -2.24
N ALA A 31 24.25 12.05 -2.61
CA ALA A 31 22.97 11.62 -2.08
C ALA A 31 22.89 10.10 -2.23
N ALA A 32 22.73 9.40 -1.10
CA ALA A 32 22.55 7.95 -1.13
C ALA A 32 21.43 7.62 -2.12
N PRO A 33 21.59 6.57 -2.96
CA PRO A 33 20.54 6.16 -3.88
C PRO A 33 19.23 6.01 -3.12
N LYS A 34 18.17 6.72 -3.55
CA LYS A 34 16.84 6.56 -2.97
C LYS A 34 16.46 5.09 -3.12
N ALA A 35 16.11 4.44 -2.01
CA ALA A 35 15.64 3.07 -2.05
C ALA A 35 14.53 2.94 -3.10
N ALA A 36 14.58 1.89 -3.93
CA ALA A 36 13.55 1.63 -4.91
C ALA A 36 12.18 1.57 -4.20
N ALA A 37 11.19 2.27 -4.74
CA ALA A 37 9.83 2.22 -4.22
C ALA A 37 9.12 0.97 -4.75
N PRO A 38 8.23 0.34 -3.97
CA PRO A 38 7.40 -0.74 -4.46
C PRO A 38 6.64 -0.37 -5.73
N LYS A 39 6.57 -1.26 -6.72
CA LYS A 39 5.73 -1.05 -7.90
C LYS A 39 4.31 -1.58 -7.65
N PHE A 40 3.35 -0.92 -8.27
CA PHE A 40 1.93 -1.28 -8.21
C PHE A 40 1.49 -2.00 -9.48
N LEU A 41 0.40 -2.75 -9.36
CA LEU A 41 -0.37 -3.30 -10.46
C LEU A 41 -0.82 -2.17 -11.41
N SER A 42 -0.88 -2.51 -12.69
CA SER A 42 -1.64 -1.74 -13.69
C SER A 42 -3.04 -2.30 -13.84
N ALA A 43 -3.97 -1.51 -14.37
CA ALA A 43 -5.36 -1.92 -14.61
C ALA A 43 -5.49 -3.26 -15.37
N SER A 44 -4.64 -3.47 -16.38
CA SER A 44 -4.60 -4.70 -17.18
C SER A 44 -4.19 -5.97 -16.43
N GLN A 45 -3.77 -5.85 -15.17
CA GLN A 45 -3.30 -6.97 -14.35
C GLN A 45 -4.33 -7.41 -13.31
N LEU A 46 -5.49 -6.76 -13.26
CA LEU A 46 -6.62 -7.22 -12.47
C LEU A 46 -7.40 -8.32 -13.20
N PRO A 47 -8.22 -9.12 -12.48
CA PRO A 47 -9.10 -10.09 -13.10
C PRO A 47 -9.93 -9.44 -14.20
N PRO A 48 -9.97 -9.98 -15.43
CA PRO A 48 -10.72 -9.38 -16.52
C PRO A 48 -12.21 -9.32 -16.15
N HIS A 49 -12.82 -8.15 -16.30
CA HIS A 49 -14.25 -7.97 -16.13
C HIS A 49 -14.94 -8.09 -17.52
N PRO A 50 -16.07 -8.81 -17.65
CA PRO A 50 -16.62 -9.19 -18.95
C PRO A 50 -17.13 -8.02 -19.80
N THR A 51 -17.61 -6.95 -19.17
CA THR A 51 -18.32 -5.86 -19.86
C THR A 51 -17.75 -4.47 -19.62
N SER A 52 -16.72 -4.33 -18.76
CA SER A 52 -16.13 -3.04 -18.43
C SER A 52 -14.63 -3.19 -18.21
N ALA A 53 -13.86 -2.21 -18.66
CA ALA A 53 -12.43 -2.20 -18.49
C ALA A 53 -12.04 -1.63 -17.12
N TRP A 54 -10.94 -2.10 -16.57
CA TRP A 54 -10.36 -1.50 -15.38
C TRP A 54 -9.75 -0.14 -15.68
N THR A 55 -9.95 0.79 -14.77
CA THR A 55 -9.19 2.03 -14.65
C THR A 55 -8.41 2.00 -13.34
N ALA A 56 -7.20 2.55 -13.37
CA ALA A 56 -6.33 2.59 -12.19
C ALA A 56 -6.14 4.04 -11.74
N GLY A 57 -6.43 4.31 -10.47
CA GLY A 57 -6.21 5.60 -9.85
C GLY A 57 -4.72 5.94 -9.71
N PRO A 58 -4.41 7.13 -9.16
CA PRO A 58 -3.05 7.45 -8.73
C PRO A 58 -2.60 6.53 -7.58
N VAL A 59 -1.29 6.47 -7.34
CA VAL A 59 -0.75 5.90 -6.10
C VAL A 59 -0.84 6.97 -5.01
N THR A 60 -1.43 6.61 -3.88
CA THR A 60 -1.75 7.52 -2.78
C THR A 60 -1.08 7.05 -1.49
N GLU A 61 -0.65 7.99 -0.64
CA GLU A 61 -0.12 7.69 0.69
C GLU A 61 -1.25 7.34 1.66
N GLY A 62 -0.98 6.45 2.62
CA GLY A 62 -1.91 6.07 3.68
C GLY A 62 -2.61 4.73 3.47
N PHE A 63 -3.72 4.55 4.18
CA PHE A 63 -4.48 3.30 4.17
C PHE A 63 -5.83 3.51 3.47
N PRO A 64 -6.23 2.63 2.54
CA PRO A 64 -7.47 2.76 1.78
C PRO A 64 -8.71 2.31 2.57
N ASP A 65 -9.79 3.07 2.48
CA ASP A 65 -11.08 2.72 3.09
C ASP A 65 -11.60 1.36 2.59
N GLY A 66 -11.36 1.03 1.31
CA GLY A 66 -11.78 -0.24 0.70
C GLY A 66 -11.14 -1.51 1.28
N LEU A 67 -10.19 -1.38 2.22
CA LEU A 67 -9.66 -2.51 3.00
C LEU A 67 -10.17 -2.54 4.45
N GLY A 68 -10.75 -1.44 4.94
CA GLY A 68 -11.09 -1.21 6.34
C GLY A 68 -12.06 -2.22 6.95
N GLN A 69 -12.84 -2.92 6.13
CA GLN A 69 -13.77 -3.95 6.60
C GLN A 69 -13.04 -5.18 7.18
N CYS A 70 -11.92 -5.58 6.57
CA CYS A 70 -11.19 -6.79 6.96
C CYS A 70 -9.79 -6.57 7.45
N VAL A 71 -9.19 -5.44 7.11
CA VAL A 71 -7.81 -5.11 7.44
C VAL A 71 -7.82 -3.74 8.10
N ASP A 72 -7.10 -3.64 9.21
CA ASP A 72 -6.90 -2.38 9.93
C ASP A 72 -5.40 -2.14 10.13
N THR A 73 -5.07 -1.01 10.73
CA THR A 73 -3.69 -0.62 11.07
C THR A 73 -3.42 -0.73 12.57
N GLU A 74 -4.29 -1.38 13.33
CA GLU A 74 -4.16 -1.48 14.77
C GLU A 74 -2.98 -2.40 15.16
N GLY A 75 -2.12 -1.92 16.06
CA GLY A 75 -0.93 -2.68 16.48
C GLY A 75 0.20 -2.68 15.43
N VAL A 76 0.08 -1.87 14.38
CA VAL A 76 1.02 -1.82 13.27
C VAL A 76 1.87 -0.53 13.36
N THR A 77 3.11 -0.62 13.87
CA THR A 77 3.98 0.55 14.15
C THR A 77 4.62 1.14 12.89
N SER A 78 4.45 2.45 12.68
CA SER A 78 4.95 3.32 11.58
C SER A 78 5.56 2.61 10.37
N TYR A 79 4.74 2.43 9.32
CA TYR A 79 5.20 1.96 8.03
C TYR A 79 4.89 2.96 6.93
N ASP A 80 5.63 2.86 5.83
CA ASP A 80 5.33 3.59 4.59
C ASP A 80 4.17 2.88 3.88
N TYR A 81 2.95 3.36 4.14
CA TYR A 81 1.72 2.88 3.54
C TYR A 81 1.45 3.63 2.24
N ARG A 82 1.30 2.87 1.16
CA ARG A 82 0.92 3.41 -0.13
C ARG A 82 -0.07 2.46 -0.78
N TYR A 83 -1.09 3.00 -1.41
CA TYR A 83 -2.11 2.20 -2.06
C TYR A 83 -2.44 2.71 -3.45
N ARG A 84 -3.10 1.84 -4.22
CA ARG A 84 -3.67 2.18 -5.51
C ARG A 84 -5.03 1.54 -5.63
N GLU A 85 -6.02 2.35 -5.97
CA GLU A 85 -7.39 1.90 -6.22
C GLU A 85 -7.61 1.65 -7.70
N PHE A 86 -8.51 0.72 -7.96
CA PHE A 86 -8.94 0.33 -9.29
C PHE A 86 -10.45 0.22 -9.29
N ARG A 87 -11.04 0.65 -10.39
CA ARG A 87 -12.49 0.62 -10.58
C ARG A 87 -12.83 0.24 -12.01
N THR A 88 -13.98 -0.40 -12.17
CA THR A 88 -14.64 -0.51 -13.46
C THR A 88 -15.67 0.63 -13.60
N ASP A 89 -16.41 0.67 -14.71
CA ASP A 89 -17.59 1.53 -14.85
C ASP A 89 -18.80 0.99 -14.06
N LEU A 90 -18.66 -0.19 -13.45
CA LEU A 90 -19.60 -0.84 -12.56
C LEU A 90 -19.04 -0.88 -11.14
N ASP A 91 -19.83 -1.39 -10.19
CA ASP A 91 -19.47 -1.46 -8.77
C ASP A 91 -18.37 -2.50 -8.44
N THR A 92 -17.79 -3.14 -9.46
CA THR A 92 -16.57 -3.95 -9.27
C THR A 92 -15.38 -3.04 -9.01
N SER A 93 -14.74 -3.24 -7.86
CA SER A 93 -13.60 -2.46 -7.40
C SER A 93 -12.47 -3.35 -6.90
N ALA A 94 -11.28 -2.78 -6.83
CA ALA A 94 -10.11 -3.47 -6.30
C ALA A 94 -9.13 -2.46 -5.72
N VAL A 95 -8.31 -2.92 -4.77
CA VAL A 95 -7.29 -2.11 -4.11
C VAL A 95 -6.02 -2.92 -4.02
N GLN A 96 -4.88 -2.29 -4.27
CA GLN A 96 -3.59 -2.81 -3.84
C GLN A 96 -3.00 -1.86 -2.79
N LEU A 97 -2.75 -2.38 -1.60
CA LEU A 97 -1.94 -1.76 -0.57
C LEU A 97 -0.52 -2.33 -0.62
N THR A 98 0.47 -1.49 -0.40
CA THR A 98 1.86 -1.87 -0.12
C THR A 98 2.30 -1.22 1.19
N VAL A 99 3.03 -1.98 1.99
CA VAL A 99 3.55 -1.54 3.29
C VAL A 99 5.02 -1.92 3.36
N VAL A 100 5.91 -0.92 3.43
CA VAL A 100 7.35 -1.16 3.57
C VAL A 100 7.71 -1.15 5.05
N ALA A 101 8.18 -2.31 5.54
CA ALA A 101 8.66 -2.46 6.90
C ALA A 101 10.13 -2.09 7.08
N ASP A 102 10.50 -1.75 8.31
CA ASP A 102 11.91 -1.49 8.66
C ASP A 102 12.80 -2.71 8.42
N THR A 103 12.27 -3.91 8.69
CA THR A 103 13.01 -5.18 8.56
C THR A 103 12.16 -6.28 7.91
N ALA A 104 12.82 -7.30 7.35
CA ALA A 104 12.14 -8.44 6.75
C ALA A 104 11.38 -9.28 7.81
N THR A 105 11.89 -9.32 9.05
CA THR A 105 11.20 -9.98 10.17
C THR A 105 9.89 -9.26 10.51
N LEU A 106 9.90 -7.93 10.55
CA LEU A 106 8.68 -7.14 10.76
C LEU A 106 7.70 -7.32 9.60
N ALA A 107 8.17 -7.30 8.35
CA ALA A 107 7.33 -7.58 7.18
C ALA A 107 6.68 -8.96 7.24
N LYS A 108 7.42 -10.00 7.68
CA LYS A 108 6.87 -11.35 7.87
C LYS A 108 5.79 -11.38 8.95
N ALA A 109 6.02 -10.70 10.08
CA ALA A 109 5.03 -10.61 11.15
C ALA A 109 3.77 -9.85 10.68
N LEU A 110 3.96 -8.77 9.93
CA LEU A 110 2.88 -7.97 9.35
C LEU A 110 2.06 -8.77 8.34
N ALA A 111 2.70 -9.49 7.42
CA ALA A 111 2.00 -10.36 6.47
C ALA A 111 1.16 -11.42 7.18
N LYS A 112 1.68 -12.02 8.26
CA LYS A 112 0.91 -12.95 9.10
C LYS A 112 -0.28 -12.25 9.78
N HIS A 113 -0.06 -11.05 10.34
CA HIS A 113 -1.10 -10.29 11.00
C HIS A 113 -2.26 -9.97 10.04
N TYR A 114 -1.97 -9.49 8.82
CA TYR A 114 -3.00 -9.26 7.81
C TYR A 114 -3.69 -10.53 7.34
N ASP A 115 -2.97 -11.64 7.18
CA ASP A 115 -3.61 -12.93 6.86
C ASP A 115 -4.57 -13.38 7.98
N ASP A 116 -4.20 -13.19 9.24
CA ASP A 116 -5.06 -13.49 10.38
C ASP A 116 -6.27 -12.56 10.44
N LEU A 117 -6.10 -11.26 10.17
CA LEU A 117 -7.20 -10.32 10.12
C LEU A 117 -8.23 -10.72 9.05
N ILE A 118 -7.77 -11.09 7.86
CA ILE A 118 -8.66 -11.53 6.78
C ILE A 118 -9.31 -12.87 7.14
N ARG A 119 -8.56 -13.81 7.71
CA ARG A 119 -9.06 -15.14 8.12
C ARG A 119 -10.23 -15.05 9.09
N THR A 120 -10.19 -14.12 10.04
CA THR A 120 -11.26 -13.94 11.03
C THR A 120 -12.25 -12.85 10.64
N CYS A 121 -12.19 -12.33 9.40
CA CYS A 121 -13.01 -11.18 9.01
C CYS A 121 -14.51 -11.50 9.09
N ALA A 122 -14.95 -12.65 8.55
CA ALA A 122 -16.34 -13.09 8.60
C ALA A 122 -16.89 -13.10 10.04
N ASP A 123 -16.21 -13.79 10.96
CA ASP A 123 -16.60 -13.84 12.38
C ASP A 123 -16.73 -12.45 13.02
N ARG A 124 -15.83 -11.51 12.65
CA ARG A 124 -15.89 -10.14 13.17
C ARG A 124 -17.04 -9.35 12.57
N ILE A 125 -17.39 -9.59 11.30
CA ILE A 125 -18.52 -8.95 10.63
C ILE A 125 -19.82 -9.36 11.32
N GLU A 126 -20.08 -10.66 11.47
CA GLU A 126 -21.32 -11.15 12.10
C GLU A 126 -21.46 -10.66 13.55
N LYS A 127 -20.33 -10.57 14.26
CA LYS A 127 -20.31 -10.01 15.62
C LYS A 127 -20.65 -8.53 15.66
N ALA A 128 -20.22 -7.75 14.67
CA ALA A 128 -20.43 -6.31 14.61
C ALA A 128 -21.80 -5.94 14.03
N TYR A 129 -22.32 -6.75 13.10
CA TYR A 129 -23.52 -6.50 12.32
C TYR A 129 -24.45 -7.73 12.37
N PRO A 130 -25.38 -7.80 13.34
CA PRO A 130 -26.24 -8.97 13.54
C PRO A 130 -27.21 -9.27 12.38
N ASP A 131 -27.37 -8.34 11.45
CA ASP A 131 -28.22 -8.44 10.26
C ASP A 131 -27.45 -8.86 8.99
N VAL A 132 -26.16 -9.20 9.14
CA VAL A 132 -25.26 -9.65 8.08
C VAL A 132 -24.77 -11.06 8.40
N GLU A 133 -24.98 -11.98 7.47
CA GLU A 133 -24.32 -13.29 7.44
C GLU A 133 -23.01 -13.16 6.67
N ALA A 134 -21.94 -13.80 7.14
CA ALA A 134 -20.64 -13.73 6.48
C ALA A 134 -19.95 -15.10 6.42
N GLU A 135 -19.48 -15.49 5.24
CA GLU A 135 -18.70 -16.72 5.04
C GLU A 135 -17.27 -16.37 4.58
N GLY A 136 -16.27 -16.96 5.25
CA GLY A 136 -14.88 -16.91 4.84
C GLY A 136 -14.44 -18.20 4.14
N ARG A 137 -13.70 -18.09 3.03
CA ARG A 137 -13.12 -19.24 2.32
C ARG A 137 -11.60 -19.09 2.16
N ASP A 138 -10.86 -20.18 2.34
CA ASP A 138 -9.42 -20.22 2.08
C ASP A 138 -9.14 -20.86 0.71
N TYR A 139 -8.48 -20.12 -0.18
CA TYR A 139 -8.08 -20.61 -1.50
C TYR A 139 -6.61 -21.05 -1.56
N GLY A 140 -5.92 -21.05 -0.43
CA GLY A 140 -4.58 -21.59 -0.25
C GLY A 140 -3.45 -20.59 -0.54
N SER A 141 -2.23 -21.11 -0.40
CA SER A 141 -0.99 -20.36 -0.64
C SER A 141 -0.56 -20.39 -2.11
N LEU A 142 0.17 -19.35 -2.52
CA LEU A 142 0.80 -19.23 -3.83
C LEU A 142 2.34 -19.27 -3.67
N PRO A 143 3.05 -20.06 -4.50
CA PRO A 143 4.50 -20.14 -4.47
C PRO A 143 5.11 -18.95 -5.25
N VAL A 144 5.16 -17.77 -4.63
CA VAL A 144 5.65 -16.53 -5.22
C VAL A 144 6.49 -15.77 -4.20
N GLU A 145 7.73 -15.40 -4.56
CA GLU A 145 8.71 -14.84 -3.61
C GLU A 145 8.72 -15.58 -2.26
N GLU A 146 8.48 -14.90 -1.14
CA GLU A 146 8.37 -15.56 0.17
C GLU A 146 6.95 -15.99 0.56
N GLY A 147 6.02 -15.97 -0.40
CA GLY A 147 4.68 -16.52 -0.34
C GLY A 147 3.59 -15.47 -0.46
N ALA A 148 2.43 -15.93 -0.89
CA ALA A 148 1.17 -15.22 -0.74
C ALA A 148 0.04 -16.18 -0.34
N ARG A 149 -1.04 -15.68 0.25
CA ARG A 149 -2.25 -16.45 0.54
C ARG A 149 -3.47 -15.73 -0.02
N VAL A 150 -4.42 -16.49 -0.55
CA VAL A 150 -5.66 -15.96 -1.13
C VAL A 150 -6.85 -16.48 -0.32
N ARG A 151 -7.76 -15.58 0.04
CA ARG A 151 -8.99 -15.87 0.77
C ARG A 151 -10.18 -15.19 0.09
N GLY A 152 -11.36 -15.73 0.30
CA GLY A 152 -12.63 -15.14 -0.08
C GLY A 152 -13.42 -14.73 1.16
N LEU A 153 -14.24 -13.70 1.00
CA LEU A 153 -15.25 -13.28 1.94
C LEU A 153 -16.54 -13.04 1.15
N HIS A 154 -17.61 -13.70 1.54
CA HIS A 154 -18.96 -13.42 1.07
C HIS A 154 -19.76 -12.85 2.24
N THR A 155 -20.56 -11.82 1.98
CA THR A 155 -21.47 -11.23 2.95
C THR A 155 -22.85 -11.09 2.35
N GLU A 156 -23.88 -11.44 3.12
CA GLU A 156 -25.27 -11.25 2.76
C GLU A 156 -26.00 -10.50 3.88
N SER A 157 -26.67 -9.40 3.54
CA SER A 157 -27.50 -8.66 4.48
C SER A 157 -28.95 -9.13 4.40
N SER A 158 -29.68 -9.03 5.51
CA SER A 158 -31.14 -9.28 5.54
C SER A 158 -31.95 -8.39 4.57
N GLY A 159 -31.38 -7.28 4.10
CA GLY A 159 -31.94 -6.41 3.07
C GLY A 159 -31.72 -6.88 1.62
N GLY A 160 -31.05 -8.03 1.42
CA GLY A 160 -30.81 -8.65 0.13
C GLY A 160 -29.56 -8.17 -0.60
N ALA A 161 -28.72 -7.32 0.01
CA ALA A 161 -27.40 -7.04 -0.55
C ALA A 161 -26.47 -8.24 -0.32
N SER A 162 -25.80 -8.69 -1.39
CA SER A 162 -24.87 -9.81 -1.39
C SER A 162 -23.60 -9.40 -2.12
N ASP A 163 -22.47 -9.50 -1.43
CA ASP A 163 -21.18 -9.05 -1.93
C ASP A 163 -20.13 -10.15 -1.76
N ILE A 164 -19.30 -10.30 -2.78
CA ILE A 164 -18.18 -11.23 -2.81
C ILE A 164 -16.88 -10.47 -2.95
N SER A 165 -15.94 -10.76 -2.06
CA SER A 165 -14.60 -10.21 -2.06
C SER A 165 -13.55 -11.30 -2.09
N LEU A 166 -12.47 -11.07 -2.82
CA LEU A 166 -11.23 -11.82 -2.78
C LEU A 166 -10.15 -10.95 -2.17
N LEU A 167 -9.46 -11.46 -1.16
CA LEU A 167 -8.36 -10.78 -0.51
C LEU A 167 -7.11 -11.64 -0.56
N SER A 168 -5.96 -11.01 -0.73
CA SER A 168 -4.67 -11.70 -0.62
C SER A 168 -3.65 -10.89 0.12
N VAL A 169 -2.72 -11.60 0.76
CA VAL A 169 -1.55 -11.03 1.42
C VAL A 169 -0.33 -11.74 0.88
N GLY A 170 0.65 -10.99 0.41
CA GLY A 170 1.94 -11.50 -0.02
C GLY A 170 3.08 -10.60 0.42
N ARG A 171 4.32 -11.09 0.27
CA ARG A 171 5.52 -10.35 0.68
C ARG A 171 6.66 -10.59 -0.29
N ASP A 172 7.44 -9.54 -0.52
CA ASP A 172 8.78 -9.57 -1.11
C ASP A 172 9.74 -8.80 -0.19
N GLY A 173 10.66 -9.50 0.47
CA GLY A 173 11.65 -8.90 1.35
C GLY A 173 11.02 -8.11 2.51
N ARG A 174 11.20 -6.78 2.51
CA ARG A 174 10.63 -5.93 3.57
C ARG A 174 9.23 -5.40 3.26
N THR A 175 8.67 -5.76 2.11
CA THR A 175 7.43 -5.14 1.62
C THR A 175 6.30 -6.15 1.61
N VAL A 176 5.23 -5.82 2.30
CA VAL A 176 3.97 -6.57 2.29
C VAL A 176 3.04 -5.92 1.28
N THR A 177 2.31 -6.73 0.53
CA THR A 177 1.20 -6.24 -0.30
C THR A 177 -0.09 -6.94 0.09
N VAL A 178 -1.16 -6.16 0.20
CA VAL A 178 -2.52 -6.66 0.33
C VAL A 178 -3.27 -6.28 -0.94
N VAL A 179 -3.92 -7.25 -1.58
CA VAL A 179 -4.79 -6.99 -2.74
C VAL A 179 -6.21 -7.36 -2.36
N SER A 180 -7.16 -6.47 -2.57
CA SER A 180 -8.59 -6.81 -2.57
C SER A 180 -9.18 -6.64 -3.96
N TRP A 181 -10.19 -7.45 -4.23
CA TRP A 181 -11.10 -7.34 -5.36
C TRP A 181 -12.49 -7.65 -4.83
N GLY A 182 -13.52 -6.95 -5.27
CA GLY A 182 -14.89 -7.26 -4.88
C GLY A 182 -15.93 -6.75 -5.86
N GLN A 183 -17.10 -7.38 -5.80
CA GLN A 183 -18.32 -7.02 -6.53
C GLN A 183 -19.55 -7.57 -5.80
N MET A 184 -20.73 -7.18 -6.26
CA MET A 184 -21.96 -7.87 -5.91
C MET A 184 -21.95 -9.31 -6.45
N GLY A 185 -22.50 -10.23 -5.66
CA GLY A 185 -22.61 -11.64 -6.02
C GLY A 185 -22.22 -12.58 -4.88
N ASP A 186 -21.88 -13.82 -5.26
CA ASP A 186 -21.47 -14.88 -4.33
C ASP A 186 -20.16 -15.55 -4.78
N PHE A 187 -19.73 -16.62 -4.08
CA PHE A 187 -18.50 -17.33 -4.40
C PHE A 187 -18.42 -17.90 -5.82
N GLY A 188 -19.54 -18.11 -6.50
CA GLY A 188 -19.64 -18.53 -7.89
C GLY A 188 -19.23 -17.44 -8.88
N ASP A 189 -19.37 -16.18 -8.51
CA ASP A 189 -18.99 -15.02 -9.32
C ASP A 189 -17.50 -14.65 -9.16
N ALA A 190 -16.85 -15.11 -8.09
CA ALA A 190 -15.46 -14.81 -7.80
C ALA A 190 -14.49 -15.37 -8.87
N PRO A 191 -13.68 -14.54 -9.54
CA PRO A 191 -12.72 -14.98 -10.55
C PRO A 191 -11.42 -15.50 -9.88
N VAL A 192 -11.52 -16.48 -8.98
CA VAL A 192 -10.44 -16.97 -8.10
C VAL A 192 -9.17 -17.30 -8.90
N GLY A 193 -9.30 -18.00 -10.03
CA GLY A 193 -8.16 -18.37 -10.87
C GLY A 193 -7.42 -17.16 -11.45
N ALA A 194 -8.15 -16.13 -11.88
CA ALA A 194 -7.56 -14.88 -12.37
C ALA A 194 -6.97 -14.06 -11.22
N PHE A 195 -7.65 -13.99 -10.09
CA PHE A 195 -7.18 -13.27 -8.90
C PHE A 195 -5.88 -13.85 -8.32
N LYS A 196 -5.70 -15.18 -8.37
CA LYS A 196 -4.42 -15.83 -8.02
C LYS A 196 -3.26 -15.36 -8.92
N LYS A 197 -3.52 -15.15 -10.22
CA LYS A 197 -2.53 -14.59 -11.15
C LYS A 197 -2.23 -13.13 -10.84
N THR A 198 -3.25 -12.33 -10.54
CA THR A 198 -3.12 -10.95 -10.08
C THR A 198 -2.26 -10.87 -8.82
N THR A 199 -2.54 -11.72 -7.81
CA THR A 199 -1.78 -11.79 -6.57
C THR A 199 -0.31 -12.14 -6.82
N THR A 200 -0.05 -13.17 -7.62
CA THR A 200 1.33 -13.55 -8.02
C THR A 200 2.05 -12.38 -8.68
N THR A 201 1.35 -11.68 -9.57
CA THR A 201 1.89 -10.52 -10.28
C THR A 201 2.16 -9.34 -9.35
N ALA A 202 1.30 -9.11 -8.36
CA ALA A 202 1.45 -8.05 -7.37
C ALA A 202 2.72 -8.24 -6.55
N VAL A 203 2.97 -9.47 -6.08
CA VAL A 203 4.16 -9.81 -5.29
C VAL A 203 5.42 -9.72 -6.13
N ASN A 204 5.48 -10.38 -7.29
CA ASN A 204 6.64 -10.34 -8.20
C ASN A 204 7.03 -8.93 -8.68
N LYS A 205 6.11 -7.98 -8.62
CA LYS A 205 6.36 -6.60 -9.07
C LYS A 205 6.89 -5.69 -7.99
N LEU A 206 6.84 -6.09 -6.72
CA LEU A 206 7.24 -5.19 -5.63
C LEU A 206 8.63 -4.62 -5.88
N TYR A 207 9.59 -5.44 -6.35
CA TYR A 207 10.92 -4.96 -6.73
C TYR A 207 11.39 -5.42 -8.10
#